data_AF-A0AAP0D3U7-F1
#
_entry.id   AF-A0AAP0D3U7-F1
#
_cell.length_a   1.000
_cell.length_b   1.000
_cell.length_c   1.000
_cell.angle_alpha   90.00
_cell.angle_beta   90.00
_cell.angle_gamma   90.00
#
_symmetry.space_group_name_H-M   'P 1'
#
loop_
_entity.id
_entity.type
_entity.pdbx_description
1 polymer ?
#
loop_
_entity_poly.entity_id
_entity_poly.type
_entity_poly.pdbx_seq_one_letter_code
_entity_poly.pdbx_strand_id
1 'polypeptide(L)'
;MPQKEGAKLRKRWLYGGTNYRRIVEPLDIAEYYKDQKKVNYIQNRPNHYKLLEKWSDEDKNQLKSSVVTRNKAASLTEDSCFWTHVEEALISLRNLGNGGSSNNEKELEFEAYLMCSIKNYSVSPDIFLEGSSLMEWWNKYMAHKGLTYTSEFTEYMTKNNESYKSYE
;
A
#
# COMPACT_ATOMS: atom_id res chain seq x y z
N MET A 1 13.70 -34.57 5.15
CA MET A 1 14.08 -34.48 3.72
C MET A 1 13.95 -33.03 3.28
N PRO A 2 14.89 -32.51 2.49
CA PRO A 2 14.78 -31.19 1.89
C PRO A 2 13.55 -31.10 0.99
N GLN A 3 13.05 -29.89 0.77
CA GLN A 3 11.94 -29.66 -0.14
C GLN A 3 12.37 -29.97 -1.57
N LYS A 4 11.53 -30.68 -2.33
CA LYS A 4 11.80 -31.01 -3.73
C LYS A 4 11.58 -29.77 -4.60
N GLU A 5 12.43 -29.59 -5.60
CA GLU A 5 12.28 -28.53 -6.59
C GLU A 5 10.92 -28.67 -7.32
N GLY A 6 10.21 -27.56 -7.52
CA GLY A 6 8.86 -27.55 -8.09
C GLY A 6 7.74 -28.06 -7.16
N ALA A 7 8.06 -28.62 -5.99
CA ALA A 7 7.03 -29.03 -5.02
C ALA A 7 6.46 -27.80 -4.29
N LYS A 8 5.13 -27.76 -4.20
CA LYS A 8 4.41 -26.69 -3.50
C LYS A 8 4.86 -26.58 -2.05
N LEU A 9 4.97 -25.34 -1.58
CA LEU A 9 5.17 -25.06 -0.18
C LEU A 9 3.96 -25.56 0.62
N ARG A 10 4.23 -26.10 1.81
CA ARG A 10 3.14 -26.44 2.74
C ARG A 10 2.42 -25.16 3.12
N LYS A 11 1.09 -25.20 3.23
CA LYS A 11 0.26 -24.04 3.63
C LYS A 11 0.79 -23.31 4.85
N ARG A 12 1.28 -24.03 5.86
CA ARG A 12 1.91 -23.44 7.06
C ARG A 12 3.07 -22.49 6.74
N TRP A 13 3.92 -22.85 5.77
CA TRP A 13 5.05 -22.01 5.33
C TRP A 13 4.58 -20.84 4.47
N LEU A 14 3.55 -21.05 3.64
CA LEU A 14 2.93 -19.97 2.86
C LEU A 14 2.34 -18.89 3.78
N TYR A 15 1.51 -19.28 4.75
CA TYR A 15 0.93 -18.31 5.70
C TYR A 15 2.00 -17.59 6.53
N GLY A 16 2.99 -18.34 7.05
CA GLY A 16 4.10 -17.75 7.80
C GLY A 16 4.91 -16.76 6.95
N GLY A 17 5.22 -17.13 5.71
CA GLY A 17 5.94 -16.28 4.76
C GLY A 17 5.17 -15.03 4.35
N THR A 18 3.86 -15.15 4.09
CA THR A 18 3.01 -14.01 3.78
C THR A 18 2.91 -13.03 4.95
N ASN A 19 2.76 -13.53 6.19
CA ASN A 19 2.76 -12.66 7.37
C ASN A 19 4.11 -11.99 7.59
N TYR A 20 5.21 -12.74 7.48
CA TYR A 20 6.56 -12.18 7.52
C TYR A 20 6.72 -11.03 6.52
N ARG A 21 6.31 -11.23 5.27
CA ARG A 21 6.37 -10.21 4.23
C ARG A 21 5.54 -8.97 4.61
N ARG A 22 4.29 -9.14 5.01
CA ARG A 22 3.38 -8.03 5.37
C ARG A 22 3.81 -7.26 6.62
N ILE A 23 4.61 -7.86 7.51
CA ILE A 23 5.11 -7.21 8.73
C ILE A 23 6.47 -6.55 8.49
N VAL A 24 7.40 -7.26 7.85
CA VAL A 24 8.81 -6.86 7.79
C VAL A 24 9.13 -5.99 6.58
N GLU A 25 8.51 -6.27 5.42
CA GLU A 25 8.79 -5.48 4.21
C GLU A 25 8.45 -3.97 4.38
N PRO A 26 7.37 -3.57 5.07
CA PRO A 26 7.15 -2.17 5.42
C PRO A 26 8.32 -1.51 6.17
N LEU A 27 9.01 -2.25 7.04
CA LEU A 27 10.16 -1.74 7.80
C LEU A 27 11.39 -1.56 6.90
N ASP A 28 11.64 -2.52 6.00
CA ASP A 28 12.70 -2.42 5.00
C ASP A 28 12.46 -1.26 4.02
N ILE A 29 11.19 -1.03 3.63
CA ILE A 29 10.79 0.13 2.82
C ILE A 29 11.05 1.43 3.58
N ALA A 30 10.68 1.51 4.85
CA ALA A 30 10.92 2.69 5.67
C ALA A 30 12.42 3.02 5.76
N GLU A 31 13.27 2.02 6.01
CA GLU A 31 14.73 2.22 6.02
C GLU A 31 15.25 2.59 4.62
N TYR A 32 14.68 2.03 3.56
CA TYR A 32 15.08 2.36 2.19
C TYR A 32 14.83 3.83 1.83
N TYR A 33 13.69 4.40 2.24
CA TYR A 33 13.31 5.79 1.93
C TYR A 33 13.86 6.83 2.93
N LYS A 34 14.30 6.40 4.12
CA LYS A 34 14.95 7.26 5.12
C LYS A 34 16.17 8.00 4.57
N ASP A 35 16.97 7.34 3.73
CA ASP A 35 18.15 7.93 3.08
C ASP A 35 17.82 8.77 1.82
N GLN A 36 16.54 9.05 1.56
CA GLN A 36 16.06 9.79 0.39
C GLN A 36 16.59 9.24 -0.94
N LYS A 37 16.61 7.91 -1.08
CA LYS A 37 17.06 7.27 -2.32
C LYS A 37 16.17 7.71 -3.47
N LYS A 38 16.80 8.16 -4.58
CA LYS A 38 16.11 8.67 -5.78
C LYS A 38 15.49 7.58 -6.66
N VAL A 39 15.60 6.32 -6.26
CA VAL A 39 15.20 5.17 -7.07
C VAL A 39 14.05 4.46 -6.39
N ASN A 40 13.01 4.13 -7.16
CA ASN A 40 11.84 3.43 -6.68
C ASN A 40 12.20 2.07 -6.05
N TYR A 41 11.73 1.82 -4.81
CA TYR A 41 12.02 0.59 -4.05
C TYR A 41 11.66 -0.68 -4.83
N ILE A 42 10.59 -0.68 -5.64
CA ILE A 42 10.14 -1.86 -6.40
C ILE A 42 11.25 -2.41 -7.29
N GLN A 43 12.11 -1.54 -7.84
CA GLN A 43 13.23 -1.94 -8.69
C GLN A 43 14.31 -2.70 -7.89
N ASN A 44 14.56 -2.26 -6.66
CA ASN A 44 15.56 -2.84 -5.75
C ASN A 44 14.98 -3.82 -4.73
N ARG A 45 13.69 -4.16 -4.86
CA ARG A 45 12.98 -5.01 -3.91
C ARG A 45 13.67 -6.36 -3.76
N PRO A 46 14.01 -6.79 -2.53
CA PRO A 46 14.69 -8.05 -2.26
C PRO A 46 13.98 -9.27 -2.87
N ASN A 47 14.75 -10.19 -3.43
CA ASN A 47 14.21 -11.36 -4.13
C ASN A 47 13.34 -12.25 -3.25
N HIS A 48 13.63 -12.33 -1.95
CA HIS A 48 12.88 -13.18 -1.04
C HIS A 48 11.42 -12.71 -0.87
N TYR A 49 11.16 -11.39 -0.83
CA TYR A 49 9.78 -10.88 -0.82
C TYR A 49 9.04 -11.17 -2.12
N LYS A 50 9.71 -10.99 -3.27
CA LYS A 50 9.15 -11.32 -4.59
C LYS A 50 8.75 -12.79 -4.69
N LEU A 51 9.60 -13.70 -4.19
CA LEU A 51 9.32 -15.14 -4.18
C LEU A 51 8.16 -15.49 -3.24
N LEU A 52 8.13 -14.92 -2.04
CA LEU A 52 7.04 -15.15 -1.08
C LEU A 52 5.69 -14.67 -1.61
N GLU A 53 5.65 -13.51 -2.25
CA GLU A 53 4.44 -13.01 -2.91
C GLU A 53 3.99 -13.92 -4.05
N LYS A 54 4.91 -14.27 -4.96
CA LYS A 54 4.64 -15.19 -6.07
C LYS A 54 4.04 -16.51 -5.59
N TRP A 55 4.65 -17.15 -4.58
CA TRP A 55 4.13 -18.40 -4.03
C TRP A 55 2.77 -18.24 -3.37
N SER A 56 2.49 -17.10 -2.74
CA SER A 56 1.18 -16.81 -2.15
C SER A 56 0.11 -16.63 -3.23
N ASP A 57 0.42 -15.98 -4.35
CA ASP A 57 -0.54 -15.72 -5.42
C ASP A 57 -0.81 -16.97 -6.26
N GLU A 58 0.21 -17.80 -6.49
CA GLU A 58 0.06 -19.12 -7.10
C GLU A 58 -0.91 -20.02 -6.32
N ASP A 59 -0.90 -19.96 -4.98
CA ASP A 59 -1.83 -20.71 -4.12
C ASP A 59 -3.27 -20.13 -4.21
N LYS A 60 -3.43 -18.81 -4.15
CA LYS A 60 -4.74 -18.12 -4.29
C LYS A 60 -5.42 -18.42 -5.61
N ASN A 61 -4.68 -18.35 -6.72
CA ASN A 61 -5.21 -18.57 -8.07
C ASN A 61 -5.72 -19.99 -8.28
N GLN A 62 -5.09 -20.97 -7.62
CA GLN A 62 -5.50 -22.38 -7.70
C GLN A 62 -6.75 -22.69 -6.88
N LEU A 63 -7.02 -21.91 -5.83
CA LEU A 63 -8.19 -22.07 -4.98
C LEU A 63 -9.49 -21.59 -5.62
N LYS A 64 -9.47 -20.99 -6.83
CA LYS A 64 -10.61 -20.32 -7.47
C LYS A 64 -11.42 -19.53 -6.45
N SER A 65 -10.72 -18.78 -5.60
CA SER A 65 -11.34 -18.10 -4.47
C SER A 65 -12.45 -17.20 -5.00
N SER A 66 -13.66 -17.40 -4.50
CA SER A 66 -14.71 -16.38 -4.57
C SER A 66 -14.13 -15.07 -4.05
N VAL A 67 -14.57 -13.95 -4.62
CA VAL A 67 -14.26 -12.62 -4.07
C VAL A 67 -14.68 -12.65 -2.61
N VAL A 68 -13.70 -12.67 -1.71
CA VAL A 68 -13.97 -12.64 -0.27
C VAL A 68 -14.36 -11.21 0.03
N THR A 69 -15.67 -10.95 0.05
CA THR A 69 -16.20 -9.67 0.52
C THR A 69 -15.88 -9.56 2.00
N ARG A 70 -14.86 -8.77 2.33
CA ARG A 70 -14.53 -8.42 3.71
C ARG A 70 -15.38 -7.22 4.12
N ASN A 71 -15.89 -7.28 5.35
CA ASN A 71 -16.60 -6.18 6.00
C ASN A 71 -15.75 -5.59 7.14
N LYS A 72 -14.48 -5.98 7.22
CA LYS A 72 -13.55 -5.60 8.28
C LYS A 72 -12.14 -5.44 7.71
N ALA A 73 -11.44 -4.39 8.12
CA ALA A 73 -10.10 -4.03 7.72
C ALA A 73 -9.11 -5.16 8.03
N ALA A 74 -8.08 -5.24 7.20
CA ALA A 74 -7.04 -6.22 7.36
C ALA A 74 -6.20 -5.83 8.60
N SER A 75 -5.91 -6.80 9.48
CA SER A 75 -5.00 -6.55 10.60
C SER A 75 -3.58 -6.21 10.15
N LEU A 76 -3.20 -6.65 8.95
CA LEU A 76 -1.97 -6.30 8.28
C LEU A 76 -2.32 -5.92 6.84
N THR A 77 -1.80 -4.79 6.38
CA THR A 77 -1.98 -4.35 4.99
C THR A 77 -1.56 -5.46 4.03
N GLU A 78 -2.43 -5.75 3.07
CA GLU A 78 -2.29 -6.92 2.22
C GLU A 78 -1.17 -6.80 1.20
N ASP A 79 -1.04 -5.59 0.66
CA ASP A 79 0.05 -5.14 -0.19
C ASP A 79 1.21 -4.70 0.70
N SER A 80 2.26 -5.51 0.75
CA SER A 80 3.44 -5.20 1.53
C SER A 80 4.26 -4.04 0.96
N CYS A 81 4.03 -3.65 -0.29
CA CYS A 81 4.63 -2.48 -0.94
C CYS A 81 3.80 -1.20 -0.78
N PHE A 82 2.68 -1.23 -0.03
CA PHE A 82 1.79 -0.07 0.18
C PHE A 82 2.56 1.22 0.49
N TRP A 83 3.50 1.17 1.45
CA TRP A 83 4.27 2.34 1.84
C TRP A 83 5.21 2.85 0.75
N THR A 84 5.65 1.99 -0.18
CA THR A 84 6.40 2.46 -1.36
C THR A 84 5.54 3.39 -2.22
N HIS A 85 4.27 3.05 -2.43
CA HIS A 85 3.36 3.89 -3.21
C HIS A 85 3.12 5.25 -2.53
N VAL A 86 2.98 5.25 -1.19
CA VAL A 86 2.86 6.48 -0.38
C VAL A 86 4.12 7.36 -0.50
N GLU A 87 5.31 6.79 -0.36
CA GLU A 87 6.57 7.53 -0.44
C GLU A 87 6.81 8.12 -1.84
N GLU A 88 6.52 7.36 -2.90
CA GLU A 88 6.63 7.86 -4.28
C GLU A 88 5.64 9.01 -4.54
N ALA A 89 4.43 8.93 -4.00
CA ALA A 89 3.45 10.00 -4.09
C ALA A 89 3.89 11.26 -3.32
N LEU A 90 4.49 11.11 -2.14
CA LEU A 90 5.10 12.21 -1.38
C LEU A 90 6.27 12.85 -2.13
N ILE A 91 7.14 12.05 -2.71
CA ILE A 91 8.27 12.54 -3.52
C ILE A 91 7.74 13.31 -4.73
N SER A 92 6.70 12.82 -5.40
CA SER A 92 6.05 13.52 -6.52
C SER A 92 5.56 14.92 -6.09
N LEU A 93 4.84 15.02 -4.97
CA LEU A 93 4.37 16.30 -4.43
C LEU A 93 5.53 17.25 -4.04
N ARG A 94 6.60 16.72 -3.43
CA ARG A 94 7.79 17.51 -3.07
C ARG A 94 8.49 18.07 -4.31
N ASN A 95 8.60 17.28 -5.38
CA ASN A 95 9.21 17.71 -6.64
C ASN A 95 8.38 18.80 -7.33
N LEU A 96 7.05 18.70 -7.25
CA LEU A 96 6.14 19.71 -7.77
C LEU A 96 6.30 21.06 -7.07
N GLY A 97 6.41 21.06 -5.74
CA GLY A 97 6.70 22.26 -4.95
C GLY A 97 8.05 22.93 -5.30
N ASN A 98 9.02 22.16 -5.80
CA ASN A 98 10.34 22.63 -6.22
C ASN A 98 10.40 23.06 -7.70
N GLY A 99 9.26 23.28 -8.36
CA GLY A 99 9.18 23.72 -9.76
C GLY A 99 9.23 22.59 -10.79
N GLY A 100 9.07 21.33 -10.37
CA GLY A 100 8.85 20.20 -11.27
C GLY A 100 7.47 20.24 -11.93
N SER A 101 7.31 19.55 -13.06
CA SER A 101 5.98 19.38 -13.69
C SER A 101 5.13 18.42 -12.87
N SER A 102 3.85 18.73 -12.67
CA SER A 102 2.93 17.77 -12.06
C SER A 102 2.72 16.60 -13.01
N ASN A 103 2.60 15.40 -12.45
CA ASN A 103 2.11 14.24 -13.17
C ASN A 103 0.74 13.86 -12.61
N ASN A 104 -0.27 14.63 -13.03
CA ASN A 104 -1.64 14.46 -12.56
C ASN A 104 -2.18 13.03 -12.76
N GLU A 105 -1.69 12.31 -13.78
CA GLU A 105 -2.09 10.92 -14.02
C GLU A 105 -1.64 10.00 -12.89
N LYS A 106 -0.37 10.08 -12.47
CA LYS A 106 0.15 9.28 -11.34
C LYS A 106 -0.52 9.60 -10.01
N GLU A 107 -0.90 10.86 -9.81
CA GLU A 107 -1.63 11.28 -8.61
C GLU A 107 -3.03 10.64 -8.57
N LEU A 108 -3.74 10.67 -9.69
CA LEU A 108 -5.06 10.04 -9.84
C LEU A 108 -4.98 8.51 -9.73
N GLU A 109 -3.94 7.89 -10.29
CA GLU A 109 -3.68 6.46 -10.16
C GLU A 109 -3.48 6.05 -8.69
N PHE A 110 -2.66 6.80 -7.95
CA PHE A 110 -2.43 6.53 -6.53
C PHE A 110 -3.71 6.72 -5.70
N GLU A 111 -4.49 7.75 -6.00
CA GLU A 111 -5.77 7.99 -5.34
C GLU A 111 -6.77 6.86 -5.58
N ALA A 112 -6.88 6.39 -6.84
CA ALA A 112 -7.72 5.25 -7.19
C ALA A 112 -7.25 3.96 -6.50
N TYR A 113 -5.94 3.73 -6.42
CA TYR A 113 -5.33 2.61 -5.69
C TYR A 113 -5.71 2.64 -4.20
N LEU A 114 -5.61 3.80 -3.54
CA LEU A 114 -6.00 3.97 -2.13
C LEU A 114 -7.47 3.66 -1.92
N MET A 115 -8.35 4.28 -2.71
CA MET A 115 -9.79 4.11 -2.56
C MET A 115 -10.22 2.66 -2.80
N CYS A 116 -9.62 2.00 -3.80
CA CYS A 116 -9.84 0.58 -4.06
C CYS A 116 -9.40 -0.29 -2.86
N SER A 117 -8.22 -0.01 -2.29
CA SER A 117 -7.70 -0.74 -1.13
C SER A 117 -8.56 -0.57 0.13
N ILE A 118 -9.06 0.65 0.35
CA ILE A 118 -9.97 0.97 1.46
C ILE A 118 -11.29 0.21 1.30
N LYS A 119 -11.94 0.28 0.13
CA LYS A 119 -13.21 -0.42 -0.15
C LYS A 119 -13.10 -1.93 -0.04
N ASN A 120 -11.95 -2.48 -0.42
CA ASN A 120 -11.66 -3.92 -0.32
C ASN A 120 -11.24 -4.35 1.10
N TYR A 121 -11.21 -3.42 2.06
CA TYR A 121 -10.74 -3.64 3.42
C TYR A 121 -9.34 -4.27 3.47
N SER A 122 -8.48 -3.97 2.50
CA SER A 122 -7.17 -4.61 2.31
C SER A 122 -6.00 -3.88 2.95
N VAL A 123 -6.27 -2.78 3.65
CA VAL A 123 -5.29 -1.99 4.38
C VAL A 123 -5.60 -2.01 5.88
N SER A 124 -4.57 -1.87 6.71
CA SER A 124 -4.75 -1.69 8.16
C SER A 124 -5.29 -0.29 8.47
N PRO A 125 -6.13 -0.10 9.50
CA PRO A 125 -6.49 1.23 10.00
C PRO A 125 -5.28 2.09 10.40
N ASP A 126 -4.13 1.48 10.68
CA ASP A 126 -2.90 2.19 11.05
C ASP A 126 -2.43 3.20 9.99
N ILE A 127 -2.86 3.03 8.73
CA ILE A 127 -2.55 3.99 7.67
C ILE A 127 -3.12 5.38 7.98
N PHE A 128 -4.20 5.47 8.77
CA PHE A 128 -4.88 6.72 9.12
C PHE A 128 -4.42 7.34 10.45
N LEU A 129 -3.40 6.78 11.10
CA LEU A 129 -2.82 7.41 12.28
C LEU A 129 -2.34 8.82 11.93
N GLU A 130 -2.61 9.80 12.79
CA GLU A 130 -2.36 11.23 12.53
C GLU A 130 -0.90 11.52 12.11
N GLY A 131 0.06 10.77 12.65
CA GLY A 131 1.48 10.88 12.32
C GLY A 131 1.97 10.00 11.18
N SER A 132 1.10 9.33 10.42
CA SER A 132 1.49 8.44 9.33
C SER A 132 1.94 9.20 8.09
N SER A 133 2.80 8.60 7.27
CA SER A 133 3.20 9.19 5.97
C SER A 133 2.01 9.39 5.03
N LEU A 134 0.94 8.58 5.15
CA LEU A 134 -0.28 8.76 4.36
C LEU A 134 -1.02 10.04 4.77
N MET A 135 -1.12 10.32 6.08
CA MET A 135 -1.74 11.55 6.56
C MET A 135 -0.89 12.78 6.24
N GLU A 136 0.44 12.67 6.25
CA GLU A 136 1.34 13.71 5.71
C GLU A 136 1.05 13.96 4.22
N TRP A 137 0.97 12.89 3.43
CA TRP A 137 0.66 12.98 2.00
C TRP A 137 -0.69 13.65 1.75
N TRP A 138 -1.74 13.22 2.46
CA TRP A 138 -3.08 13.77 2.34
C TRP A 138 -3.12 15.29 2.57
N ASN A 139 -2.48 15.75 3.65
CA ASN A 139 -2.41 17.18 3.99
C ASN A 139 -1.71 17.98 2.88
N LYS A 140 -0.60 17.46 2.35
CA LYS A 140 0.14 18.10 1.24
C LYS A 140 -0.64 18.07 -0.07
N TYR A 141 -1.31 16.95 -0.35
CA TYR A 141 -2.12 16.76 -1.54
C TYR A 141 -3.28 17.75 -1.59
N MET A 142 -4.01 17.93 -0.48
CA MET A 142 -5.09 18.91 -0.39
C MET A 142 -4.61 20.35 -0.48
N ALA A 143 -3.47 20.67 0.12
CA ALA A 143 -2.84 21.98 -0.04
C ALA A 143 -2.46 22.26 -1.50
N HIS A 144 -2.09 21.22 -2.26
CA HIS A 144 -1.75 21.32 -3.68
C HIS A 144 -2.99 21.41 -4.60
N LYS A 145 -3.98 20.52 -4.44
CA LYS A 145 -5.18 20.45 -5.30
C LYS A 145 -6.20 21.55 -5.00
N GLY A 146 -6.19 22.07 -3.77
CA GLY A 146 -7.14 23.05 -3.27
C GLY A 146 -8.43 22.42 -2.73
N LEU A 147 -9.11 23.16 -1.85
CA LEU A 147 -10.29 22.70 -1.11
C LEU A 147 -11.53 22.43 -1.99
N THR A 148 -11.52 22.90 -3.24
CA THR A 148 -12.62 22.68 -4.20
C THR A 148 -12.45 21.40 -5.00
N TYR A 149 -11.29 20.73 -4.91
CA TYR A 149 -11.09 19.44 -5.57
C TYR A 149 -11.93 18.37 -4.89
N THR A 150 -12.69 17.63 -5.69
CA THR A 150 -13.59 16.58 -5.22
C THR A 150 -13.38 15.31 -6.02
N SER A 151 -13.41 14.20 -5.30
CA SER A 151 -13.19 12.86 -5.76
C SER A 151 -13.75 11.90 -4.72
N GLU A 152 -13.91 10.63 -5.05
CA GLU A 152 -14.42 9.67 -4.08
C GLU A 152 -13.53 9.59 -2.83
N PHE A 153 -12.20 9.60 -3.00
CA PHE A 153 -11.27 9.55 -1.88
C PHE A 153 -11.32 10.83 -1.04
N THR A 154 -11.34 12.01 -1.67
CA THR A 154 -11.42 13.28 -0.93
C THR A 154 -12.74 13.39 -0.16
N GLU A 155 -13.85 12.91 -0.72
CA GLU A 155 -15.13 12.84 -0.02
C GLU A 155 -15.07 11.88 1.16
N TYR A 156 -14.42 10.72 1.03
CA TYR A 156 -14.18 9.79 2.12
C TYR A 156 -13.34 10.40 3.26
N MET A 157 -12.33 11.20 2.91
CA MET A 157 -11.45 11.85 3.87
C MET A 157 -12.06 13.09 4.54
N THR A 158 -12.95 13.83 3.85
CA THR A 158 -13.43 15.16 4.29
C THR A 158 -14.93 15.23 4.59
N LYS A 159 -15.78 14.60 3.77
CA LYS A 159 -17.23 14.62 3.93
C LYS A 159 -17.64 13.45 4.83
N ASN A 160 -18.75 13.60 5.54
CA ASN A 160 -19.27 12.59 6.50
C ASN A 160 -18.40 12.38 7.74
N ASN A 161 -18.00 13.47 8.40
CA ASN A 161 -17.40 13.45 9.74
C ASN A 161 -16.12 12.60 9.83
N GLU A 162 -15.29 12.64 8.76
CA GLU A 162 -14.05 11.87 8.65
C GLU A 162 -14.32 10.35 8.70
N SER A 163 -15.00 9.82 7.66
CA SER A 163 -15.42 8.40 7.60
C SER A 163 -14.27 7.42 7.85
N TYR A 164 -13.04 7.80 7.50
CA TYR A 164 -11.83 7.03 7.79
C TYR A 164 -11.59 6.77 9.29
N LYS A 165 -12.10 7.63 10.20
CA LYS A 165 -12.04 7.41 11.65
C LYS A 165 -12.83 6.21 12.13
N SER A 166 -13.84 5.81 11.36
CA SER A 166 -14.66 4.60 11.62
C SER A 166 -14.21 3.38 10.84
N TYR A 167 -13.06 3.45 10.15
CA TYR A 167 -12.54 2.34 9.37
C TYR A 167 -11.96 1.25 10.28
N GLU A 168 -12.61 0.09 10.30
CA GLU A 168 -12.24 -1.08 11.11
C GLU A 168 -12.30 -2.38 10.34
#